data_AF-A0A927GXK4-F1
#
_entry.id   AF-A0A927GXK4-F1
#
_cell.length_a   1.000
_cell.length_b   1.000
_cell.length_c   1.000
_cell.angle_alpha   90.00
_cell.angle_beta   90.00
_cell.angle_gamma   90.00
#
_symmetry.space_group_name_H-M   'P 1'
#
loop_
_entity.id
_entity.type
_entity.pdbx_description
1 polymer ?
#
loop_
_entity_poly.entity_id
_entity_poly.type
_entity_poly.pdbx_seq_one_letter_code
_entity_poly.pdbx_strand_id
1 'polypeptide(L)' 'VRKSLALDYMEQSRISITEMSFMLGFNDTSSFTRAFRRWTGKSPRDFRRERSIEP' A
#
# COMPACT_ATOMS: atom_id res chain seq x y z
N VAL A 1 7.43 -7.48 8.93
CA VAL A 1 6.61 -6.45 9.62
C VAL A 1 6.01 -5.44 8.64
N ARG A 2 6.77 -4.52 8.01
CA ARG A 2 6.18 -3.51 7.10
C ARG A 2 5.35 -4.10 5.94
N LYS A 3 5.82 -5.20 5.34
CA LYS A 3 5.10 -5.89 4.25
C LYS A 3 3.73 -6.43 4.68
N SER A 4 3.64 -7.10 5.84
CA SER A 4 2.37 -7.70 6.29
C SER A 4 1.36 -6.61 6.63
N LEU A 5 1.76 -5.59 7.40
CA LEU A 5 0.89 -4.45 7.72
C LEU A 5 0.41 -3.72 6.47
N ALA A 6 1.28 -3.54 5.46
CA ALA A 6 0.88 -2.95 4.19
C ALA A 6 -0.19 -3.77 3.48
N LEU A 7 -0.12 -5.10 3.52
CA LEU A 7 -1.14 -5.97 2.92
C LEU A 7 -2.46 -5.92 3.72
N ASP A 8 -2.39 -5.93 5.05
CA ASP A 8 -3.58 -5.83 5.91
C ASP A 8 -4.32 -4.51 5.70
N TYR A 9 -3.58 -3.39 5.59
CA TYR A 9 -4.17 -2.08 5.29
C TYR A 9 -4.66 -1.96 3.85
N MET A 10 -4.17 -2.79 2.93
CA MET A 10 -4.68 -2.81 1.55
C MET A 10 -6.06 -3.46 1.45
N GLU A 11 -6.38 -4.38 2.35
CA GLU A 11 -7.72 -4.97 2.46
C GLU A 11 -8.74 -3.99 3.07
N GLN A 12 -8.25 -2.97 3.77
CA GLN A 12 -9.06 -1.90 4.33
C GLN A 12 -9.18 -0.74 3.33
N SER A 13 -10.26 -0.73 2.53
CA SER A 13 -10.57 0.29 1.51
C SER A 13 -10.48 1.75 2.01
N ARG A 14 -10.68 1.98 3.31
CA ARG A 14 -10.82 3.32 3.91
C ARG A 14 -9.52 4.10 4.09
N ILE A 15 -8.36 3.46 4.03
CA ILE A 15 -7.06 4.12 4.24
C ILE A 15 -6.51 4.54 2.88
N SER A 16 -6.10 5.79 2.66
CA SER A 16 -5.45 6.15 1.40
C SER A 16 -4.03 5.56 1.28
N ILE A 17 -3.51 5.42 0.06
CA ILE A 17 -2.13 4.99 -0.17
C ILE A 17 -1.12 5.94 0.51
N THR A 18 -1.45 7.24 0.55
CA THR A 18 -0.65 8.28 1.20
C THR A 18 -0.62 8.10 2.71
N GLU A 19 -1.77 7.92 3.37
CA GLU A 19 -1.82 7.67 4.82
C GLU A 19 -1.08 6.39 5.20
N MET A 20 -1.26 5.32 4.41
CA MET A 20 -0.55 4.05 4.61
C MET A 20 0.96 4.23 4.57
N SER A 21 1.47 5.08 3.67
CA SER A 21 2.90 5.36 3.56
C SER A 21 3.46 5.96 4.87
N PHE A 22 2.77 6.94 5.44
CA PHE A 22 3.18 7.59 6.68
C PHE A 22 3.02 6.66 7.90
N MET A 23 1.93 5.89 7.99
CA MET A 23 1.71 4.92 9.08
C MET A 23 2.80 3.84 9.15
N LEU A 24 3.37 3.46 8.01
CA LEU A 24 4.43 2.45 7.93
C LEU A 24 5.85 3.05 8.10
N GLY A 25 5.94 4.36 8.34
CA GLY A 25 7.17 5.09 8.59
C GLY A 25 7.98 5.41 7.33
N PHE A 26 7.31 5.60 6.18
CA PHE A 26 7.96 6.16 4.99
C PHE A 26 7.88 7.68 5.00
N ASN A 27 8.92 8.33 4.48
CA ASN A 27 8.97 9.79 4.36
C ASN A 27 8.02 10.33 3.28
N ASP A 28 7.69 9.50 2.29
CA ASP A 28 6.86 9.87 1.15
C ASP A 28 6.20 8.66 0.48
N THR A 29 5.14 8.92 -0.28
CA THR A 29 4.35 7.91 -1.00
C THR A 29 5.15 7.19 -2.10
N SER A 30 6.16 7.83 -2.71
CA SER A 30 6.98 7.24 -3.77
C SER A 30 7.92 6.16 -3.22
N SER A 31 8.52 6.43 -2.05
CA SER A 31 9.36 5.50 -1.31
C SER A 31 8.56 4.28 -0.85
N PHE A 32 7.33 4.48 -0.35
CA PHE A 32 6.40 3.39 -0.08
C PHE A 32 6.04 2.59 -1.35
N THR A 33 5.67 3.27 -2.44
CA THR A 33 5.28 2.62 -3.71
C THR A 33 6.39 1.72 -4.26
N ARG A 34 7.65 2.18 -4.22
CA ARG A 34 8.81 1.37 -4.64
C ARG A 34 8.99 0.14 -3.75
N ALA A 35 8.90 0.31 -2.43
CA ALA A 35 9.03 -0.79 -1.48
C ALA A 35 7.89 -1.81 -1.65
N PHE A 36 6.65 -1.33 -1.75
CA PHE A 36 5.47 -2.16 -1.97
C PHE A 36 5.58 -2.95 -3.27
N ARG A 37 5.96 -2.32 -4.37
CA ARG A 37 6.19 -3.01 -5.65
C ARG A 37 7.30 -4.05 -5.55
N ARG A 38 8.37 -3.79 -4.79
CA ARG A 38 9.42 -4.80 -4.54
C ARG A 38 8.89 -5.99 -3.72
N TRP A 39 7.89 -5.78 -2.87
CA TRP A 39 7.32 -6.84 -2.03
C TRP A 39 6.24 -7.67 -2.71
N THR A 40 5.43 -7.04 -3.57
CA THR A 40 4.20 -7.63 -4.14
C THR A 40 4.25 -7.78 -5.66
N GLY A 41 5.24 -7.18 -6.32
CA GLY A 41 5.35 -7.12 -7.78
C GLY A 41 4.49 -6.03 -8.43
N LYS A 42 3.62 -5.34 -7.69
CA LYS A 42 2.63 -4.40 -8.24
C LYS A 42 2.62 -3.08 -7.49
N SER A 43 2.13 -2.01 -8.12
CA SER A 43 1.95 -0.76 -7.39
C SER A 43 0.81 -0.89 -6.36
N PRO A 44 0.82 -0.10 -5.27
CA PRO A 44 -0.26 -0.02 -4.31
C PRO A 44 -1.65 0.14 -4.97
N ARG A 45 -1.73 0.98 -6.00
CA ARG A 45 -2.96 1.32 -6.72
C ARG A 45 -3.44 0.18 -7.62
N ASP A 46 -2.51 -0.50 -8.30
CA ASP A 46 -2.83 -1.68 -9.11
C ASP A 46 -3.31 -2.83 -8.24
N PHE A 47 -2.67 -3.04 -7.09
CA PHE A 47 -3.06 -4.07 -6.13
C PHE A 47 -4.51 -3.88 -5.63
N ARG A 48 -4.92 -2.64 -5.35
CA ARG A 48 -6.31 -2.31 -4.99
C ARG A 48 -7.29 -2.57 -6.12
N ARG A 49 -6.97 -2.09 -7.32
CA ARG A 49 -7.82 -2.25 -8.52
C ARG A 49 -8.06 -3.72 -8.85
N GLU A 50 -7.03 -4.56 -8.78
CA GLU A 50 -7.15 -6.00 -9.06
C GLU A 50 -7.99 -6.75 -8.04
N ARG A 51 -7.98 -6.32 -6.78
CA ARG A 51 -8.80 -6.91 -5.73
C ARG A 51 -10.25 -6.40 -5.75
N SER A 52 -10.61 -5.54 -6.70
CA SER A 52 -11.90 -4.81 -6.71
C SER A 52 -12.15 -4.05 -5.40
N ILE A 53 -11.08 -3.62 -4.74
CA ILE A 53 -11.12 -2.78 -3.54
C ILE A 53 -11.00 -1.33 -4.02
N GLU A 54 -12.04 -0.85 -4.70
CA GLU A 54 -12.27 0.60 -4.78
C GLU A 54 -13.20 1.02 -3.63
N PRO A 55 -13.14 2.28 -3.17
CA PRO A 55 -14.10 2.80 -2.19
C PRO A 55 -15.54 2.73 -2.69
#